data_AF-A0A494TD70-F1
#
_entry.id   AF-A0A494TD70-F1
#
_cell.length_a   1.000
_cell.length_b   1.000
_cell.length_c   1.000
_cell.angle_alpha   90.00
_cell.angle_beta   90.00
_cell.angle_gamma   90.00
#
_symmetry.space_group_name_H-M   'P 1'
#
loop_
_entity.id
_entity.type
_entity.pdbx_description
1 polymer ?
#
loop_
_entity_poly.entity_id
_entity_poly.type
_entity_poly.pdbx_seq_one_letter_code
_entity_poly.pdbx_strand_id
1 'polypeptide(L)'
;MTNTAPFDLFASAGLLNTKTGTIDITRPKFTGPPTRQTLAVRIYDLTAMGQKALRHPDAQPNAVFGPLGDQFCYGTPQVDAITRFTEPSPVMGTTVSSVRYRYRLKDKADWATLPSMIAAFPILAKTTAADGAEGRTTLVLTSSGWVDTRSNP
;
A
#
# COMPACT_ATOMS: atom_id res chain seq x y z
N MET A 1 8.64 -22.54 -4.45
CA MET A 1 8.10 -22.37 -3.09
C MET A 1 7.50 -20.97 -3.04
N THR A 2 6.18 -20.84 -2.97
CA THR A 2 5.52 -19.52 -2.90
C THR A 2 5.92 -18.87 -1.58
N ASN A 3 6.54 -17.69 -1.63
CA ASN A 3 6.98 -17.00 -0.42
C ASN A 3 5.75 -16.44 0.31
N THR A 4 5.24 -17.18 1.31
CA THR A 4 4.08 -16.76 2.12
C THR A 4 4.45 -15.85 3.28
N ALA A 5 5.75 -15.58 3.50
CA ALA A 5 6.23 -14.85 4.66
C ALA A 5 5.53 -13.49 4.90
N PRO A 6 5.22 -12.68 3.87
CA PRO A 6 4.46 -11.44 4.09
C PRO A 6 3.04 -11.68 4.63
N PHE A 7 2.33 -12.69 4.12
CA PHE A 7 0.98 -13.03 4.56
C PHE A 7 0.97 -13.64 5.97
N ASP A 8 1.97 -14.45 6.29
CA ASP A 8 2.18 -14.98 7.63
C ASP A 8 2.45 -13.87 8.65
N LEU A 9 3.19 -12.84 8.25
CA LEU A 9 3.42 -11.65 9.08
C LEU A 9 2.13 -10.86 9.31
N PHE A 10 1.34 -10.60 8.27
CA PHE A 10 0.03 -9.95 8.43
C PHE A 10 -0.93 -10.76 9.30
N ALA A 11 -0.86 -12.10 9.24
CA ALA A 11 -1.61 -12.95 10.14
C ALA A 11 -1.13 -12.84 11.59
N SER A 12 0.19 -12.84 11.81
CA SER A 12 0.77 -12.63 13.16
C SER A 12 0.47 -11.24 13.73
N ALA A 13 0.29 -10.26 12.85
CA ALA A 13 -0.10 -8.89 13.18
C ALA A 13 -1.62 -8.74 13.40
N GLY A 14 -2.40 -9.82 13.26
CA GLY A 14 -3.85 -9.83 13.47
C GLY A 14 -4.68 -9.26 12.32
N LEU A 15 -4.08 -8.94 11.17
CA LEU A 15 -4.80 -8.46 9.99
C LEU A 15 -5.46 -9.61 9.21
N LEU A 16 -4.86 -10.79 9.27
CA LEU A 16 -5.33 -11.99 8.58
C LEU A 16 -5.54 -13.15 9.57
N ASN A 17 -6.50 -14.01 9.27
CA ASN A 17 -6.64 -15.33 9.86
C ASN A 17 -6.03 -16.36 8.90
N THR A 18 -5.27 -17.32 9.44
CA THR A 18 -4.78 -18.45 8.63
C THR A 18 -5.66 -19.67 8.81
N LYS A 19 -6.07 -20.29 7.71
CA LYS A 19 -6.69 -21.61 7.70
C LYS A 19 -5.93 -22.52 6.76
N THR A 20 -5.88 -23.81 7.08
CA THR A 20 -5.41 -24.83 6.14
C THR A 20 -6.63 -25.41 5.45
N GLY A 21 -6.57 -25.51 4.12
CA GLY A 21 -7.63 -26.09 3.32
C GLY A 21 -7.07 -26.95 2.22
N THR A 22 -7.96 -27.56 1.44
CA THR A 22 -7.61 -28.29 0.23
C THR A 22 -8.33 -27.68 -0.94
N ILE A 23 -7.61 -27.43 -2.02
CA ILE A 23 -8.22 -27.06 -3.30
C ILE A 23 -8.02 -28.19 -4.29
N ASP A 24 -9.09 -28.51 -5.00
CA ASP A 24 -9.01 -29.40 -6.14
C ASP A 24 -8.68 -28.59 -7.38
N ILE A 25 -7.46 -28.77 -7.88
CA ILE A 25 -7.06 -28.18 -9.15
C ILE A 25 -7.16 -29.24 -10.24
N THR A 26 -7.69 -28.84 -11.38
CA THR A 26 -7.65 -29.65 -12.60
C THR A 26 -6.45 -29.17 -13.40
N ARG A 27 -5.37 -29.97 -13.44
CA ARG A 27 -4.21 -29.63 -14.26
C ARG A 27 -4.46 -30.12 -15.69
N PRO A 28 -4.51 -29.21 -16.68
CA PRO A 28 -4.55 -29.62 -18.08
C PRO A 28 -3.24 -30.33 -18.43
N LYS A 29 -3.34 -31.43 -19.17
CA LYS A 29 -2.20 -32.13 -19.75
C LYS A 29 -2.17 -31.86 -21.25
N PHE A 30 -0.96 -31.76 -21.81
CA PHE A 30 -0.77 -31.57 -23.26
C PHE A 30 -1.23 -32.81 -24.06
N THR A 31 -1.17 -33.99 -23.45
CA THR A 31 -1.71 -35.26 -24.00
C THR A 31 -2.47 -36.03 -22.91
N GLY A 32 -3.62 -36.61 -23.27
CA GLY A 32 -4.47 -37.39 -22.37
C GLY A 32 -5.45 -36.58 -21.49
N PRO A 33 -6.30 -37.25 -20.69
CA PRO A 33 -7.31 -36.59 -19.88
C PRO A 33 -6.68 -35.76 -18.74
N PRO A 34 -7.32 -34.64 -18.35
CA PRO A 34 -6.81 -33.78 -17.30
C PRO A 34 -6.75 -34.53 -15.97
N THR A 35 -5.76 -34.20 -15.15
CA THR A 35 -5.57 -34.83 -13.84
C THR A 35 -6.09 -33.93 -12.75
N ARG A 36 -7.05 -34.42 -11.96
CA ARG A 36 -7.45 -33.77 -10.70
C ARG A 36 -6.38 -34.00 -9.65
N GLN A 37 -6.00 -32.95 -8.96
CA GLN A 37 -5.08 -33.00 -7.84
C GLN A 37 -5.65 -32.19 -6.69
N THR A 38 -5.73 -32.81 -5.52
CA THR A 38 -6.05 -32.13 -4.27
C THR A 38 -4.75 -31.57 -3.69
N LEU A 39 -4.65 -30.25 -3.58
CA LEU A 39 -3.50 -29.58 -2.98
C LEU A 39 -3.87 -29.03 -1.62
N ALA A 40 -3.07 -29.37 -0.61
CA ALA A 40 -3.10 -28.67 0.66
C ALA A 40 -2.63 -27.22 0.44
N VAL A 41 -3.47 -26.27 0.81
CA VAL A 41 -3.21 -24.84 0.67
C VAL A 41 -3.42 -24.13 1.99
N ARG A 42 -2.80 -22.96 2.09
CA ARG A 42 -2.94 -22.05 3.21
C ARG A 42 -3.80 -20.88 2.74
N ILE A 43 -4.95 -20.71 3.38
CA ILE A 43 -5.98 -19.72 3.08
C ILE A 43 -5.83 -18.58 4.10
N TYR A 44 -5.86 -17.35 3.61
CA TYR A 44 -5.78 -16.15 4.43
C TYR A 44 -7.09 -15.37 4.31
N ASP A 45 -7.84 -15.29 5.40
CA ASP A 45 -9.08 -14.52 5.47
C ASP A 45 -8.82 -13.20 6.20
N LEU A 46 -9.48 -12.12 5.80
CA LEU A 46 -9.39 -10.85 6.53
C LEU A 46 -10.04 -10.97 7.92
N THR A 47 -9.37 -10.42 8.93
CA THR A 47 -10.02 -10.15 10.22
C THR A 47 -10.88 -8.89 10.12
N ALA A 48 -11.71 -8.62 11.12
CA ALA A 48 -12.45 -7.36 11.19
C ALA A 48 -11.51 -6.13 11.17
N MET A 49 -10.33 -6.25 11.80
CA MET A 49 -9.28 -5.23 11.76
C MET A 49 -8.67 -5.10 10.36
N GLY A 50 -8.33 -6.23 9.74
CA GLY A 50 -7.80 -6.27 8.37
C GLY A 50 -8.76 -5.62 7.38
N GLN A 51 -10.06 -5.93 7.46
CA GLN A 51 -11.07 -5.37 6.59
C GLN A 51 -11.24 -3.85 6.76
N LYS A 52 -11.15 -3.34 8.00
CA LYS A 52 -11.19 -1.88 8.26
C LYS A 52 -9.96 -1.16 7.70
N ALA A 53 -8.79 -1.80 7.81
CA ALA A 53 -7.52 -1.27 7.34
C ALA A 53 -7.36 -1.39 5.81
N LEU A 54 -8.06 -2.34 5.17
CA LEU A 54 -7.95 -2.57 3.75
C LEU A 54 -8.43 -1.36 2.95
N ARG A 55 -7.65 -1.01 1.95
CA ARG A 55 -7.98 -0.07 0.89
C ARG A 55 -7.74 -0.79 -0.41
N HIS A 56 -8.73 -0.72 -1.27
CA HIS A 56 -8.57 -0.98 -2.68
C HIS A 56 -8.17 0.38 -3.25
N PRO A 57 -6.87 0.70 -3.41
CA PRO A 57 -6.52 1.88 -4.16
C PRO A 57 -7.21 1.69 -5.52
N ASP A 58 -8.14 2.58 -5.85
CA ASP A 58 -8.80 2.57 -7.15
C ASP A 58 -7.72 2.33 -8.17
N ALA A 59 -7.86 1.24 -8.94
CA ALA A 59 -6.86 0.80 -9.90
C ALA A 59 -6.42 2.03 -10.67
N GLN A 60 -5.25 2.61 -10.34
CA GLN A 60 -4.88 3.89 -10.92
C GLN A 60 -4.94 3.65 -12.43
N PRO A 61 -5.78 4.38 -13.18
CA PRO A 61 -5.97 4.11 -14.61
C PRO A 61 -4.64 4.20 -15.39
N ASN A 62 -3.62 4.79 -14.75
CA ASN A 62 -2.30 5.06 -15.29
C ASN A 62 -1.18 4.27 -14.56
N ALA A 63 -1.50 3.22 -13.79
CA ALA A 63 -0.48 2.37 -13.20
C ALA A 63 0.25 1.60 -14.30
N VAL A 64 1.42 2.11 -14.69
CA VAL A 64 2.33 1.52 -15.69
C VAL A 64 2.72 0.07 -15.33
N PHE A 65 2.50 -0.34 -14.08
CA PHE A 65 2.79 -1.69 -13.56
C PHE A 65 1.54 -2.50 -13.17
N GLY A 66 0.35 -2.14 -13.68
CA GLY A 66 -0.92 -2.79 -13.33
C GLY A 66 -1.50 -2.28 -12.00
N PRO A 67 -2.74 -2.67 -11.66
CA PRO A 67 -3.38 -2.22 -10.43
C PRO A 67 -2.48 -2.55 -9.22
N LEU A 68 -2.20 -1.53 -8.41
CA LEU A 68 -1.65 -1.74 -7.08
C LEU A 68 -2.65 -2.63 -6.34
N GLY A 69 -2.28 -3.89 -6.06
CA GLY A 69 -3.15 -4.80 -5.32
C GLY A 69 -3.56 -4.22 -3.96
N ASP A 70 -4.52 -4.86 -3.31
CA ASP A 70 -5.09 -4.39 -2.03
C ASP A 70 -4.00 -3.99 -1.02
N GLN A 71 -4.19 -2.84 -0.36
CA GLN A 71 -3.23 -2.24 0.54
C GLN A 71 -3.83 -2.07 1.94
N PHE A 72 -3.01 -2.22 2.98
CA PHE A 72 -3.43 -1.88 4.34
C PHE A 72 -3.03 -0.44 4.68
N CYS A 73 -4.01 0.38 5.03
CA CYS A 73 -3.78 1.71 5.60
C CYS A 73 -3.28 1.58 7.04
N TYR A 74 -2.18 2.25 7.35
CA TYR A 74 -1.49 2.15 8.64
C TYR A 74 -1.38 3.50 9.39
N GLY A 75 -1.96 4.56 8.84
CA GLY A 75 -2.00 5.88 9.47
C GLY A 75 -2.36 6.98 8.46
N THR A 76 -2.67 8.15 8.99
CA THR A 76 -3.00 9.34 8.20
C THR A 76 -1.82 10.31 8.20
N PRO A 77 -1.24 10.67 7.05
CA PRO A 77 -0.15 11.65 7.00
C PRO A 77 -0.65 13.04 7.38
N GLN A 78 -0.01 13.63 8.39
CA GLN A 78 -0.21 15.01 8.82
C GLN A 78 1.07 15.81 8.52
N VAL A 79 0.98 16.78 7.62
CA VAL A 79 2.12 17.64 7.27
C VAL A 79 2.44 18.55 8.44
N ASP A 80 3.70 18.50 8.90
CA ASP A 80 4.21 19.37 9.96
C ASP A 80 4.80 20.67 9.38
N ALA A 81 5.56 20.56 8.29
CA ALA A 81 6.26 21.70 7.70
C ALA A 81 6.57 21.48 6.22
N ILE A 82 6.52 22.54 5.43
CA ILE A 82 7.10 22.58 4.09
C ILE A 82 8.59 22.92 4.23
N THR A 83 9.47 22.06 3.71
CA THR A 83 10.93 22.22 3.85
C THR A 83 11.56 22.89 2.64
N ARG A 84 11.00 22.69 1.45
CA ARG A 84 11.47 23.31 0.20
C ARG A 84 10.36 23.30 -0.85
N PHE A 85 10.28 24.33 -1.66
CA PHE A 85 9.47 24.32 -2.88
C PHE A 85 10.27 24.88 -4.05
N THR A 86 9.89 24.51 -5.28
CA THR A 86 10.40 25.16 -6.49
C THR A 86 9.54 26.37 -6.81
N GLU A 87 10.14 27.38 -7.44
CA GLU A 87 9.37 28.52 -7.94
C GLU A 87 8.22 28.02 -8.86
N PRO A 88 6.99 28.50 -8.66
CA PRO A 88 5.86 28.20 -9.55
C PRO A 88 6.20 28.51 -11.01
N SER A 89 6.07 27.52 -11.89
CA SER A 89 6.39 27.70 -13.30
C SER A 89 5.38 26.99 -14.20
N PRO A 90 5.08 27.53 -15.39
CA PRO A 90 4.20 26.89 -16.34
C PRO A 90 4.85 25.62 -16.93
N VAL A 91 4.12 24.51 -16.90
CA VAL A 91 4.45 23.25 -17.56
C VAL A 91 3.20 22.79 -18.31
N MET A 92 3.32 22.61 -19.64
CA MET A 92 2.20 22.15 -20.49
C MET A 92 0.91 22.97 -20.31
N GLY A 93 1.04 24.30 -20.16
CA GLY A 93 -0.10 25.20 -20.00
C GLY A 93 -0.67 25.29 -18.58
N THR A 94 -0.10 24.59 -17.60
CA THR A 94 -0.55 24.66 -16.19
C THR A 94 0.60 25.09 -15.27
N THR A 95 0.32 25.91 -14.26
CA THR A 95 1.35 26.31 -13.29
C THR A 95 1.55 25.20 -12.25
N VAL A 96 2.79 24.75 -12.09
CA VAL A 96 3.14 23.67 -11.16
C VAL A 96 4.25 24.09 -10.20
N SER A 97 4.28 23.49 -9.02
CA SER A 97 5.40 23.61 -8.07
C SER A 97 5.68 22.26 -7.41
N SER A 98 6.96 21.87 -7.35
CA SER A 98 7.41 20.71 -6.58
C SER A 98 7.62 21.11 -5.13
N VAL A 99 6.97 20.41 -4.20
CA VAL A 99 7.04 20.68 -2.76
C VAL A 99 7.66 19.47 -2.03
N ARG A 100 8.65 19.75 -1.18
CA ARG A 100 9.16 18.83 -0.17
C ARG A 100 8.63 19.26 1.20
N TYR A 101 8.22 18.28 1.98
CA TYR A 101 7.59 18.52 3.28
C TYR A 101 8.00 17.43 4.27
N ARG A 102 7.93 17.77 5.56
CA ARG A 102 8.01 16.81 6.66
C ARG A 102 6.60 16.53 7.15
N TYR A 103 6.31 15.26 7.44
CA TYR A 103 5.03 14.84 7.96
C TYR A 103 5.21 13.79 9.07
N ARG A 104 4.21 13.67 9.92
CA ARG A 104 4.06 12.57 10.87
C ARG A 104 2.76 11.85 10.61
N LEU A 105 2.70 10.58 10.97
CA LEU A 105 1.45 9.82 10.88
C LEU A 105 0.64 10.05 12.14
N LYS A 106 -0.58 10.54 11.95
CA LYS A 106 -1.66 10.50 12.94
C LYS A 106 -2.37 9.15 12.87
N ASP A 107 -2.96 8.71 13.97
CA ASP A 107 -3.77 7.49 14.05
C ASP A 107 -3.01 6.26 13.53
N LYS A 108 -1.72 6.16 13.92
CA LYS A 108 -0.85 5.04 13.57
C LYS A 108 -1.48 3.74 14.07
N ALA A 109 -1.58 2.76 13.18
CA ALA A 109 -2.04 1.45 13.59
C ALA A 109 -0.93 0.74 14.38
N ASP A 110 -1.27 0.17 15.54
CA ASP A 110 -0.28 -0.45 16.44
C ASP A 110 0.52 -1.55 15.73
N TRP A 111 -0.15 -2.34 14.90
CA TRP A 111 0.47 -3.40 14.10
C TRP A 111 1.60 -2.89 13.20
N ALA A 112 1.51 -1.65 12.72
CA ALA A 112 2.49 -1.07 11.80
C ALA A 112 3.81 -0.66 12.48
N THR A 113 3.83 -0.65 13.82
CA THR A 113 5.01 -0.35 14.63
C THR A 113 5.66 -1.59 15.25
N LEU A 114 5.09 -2.78 15.01
CA LEU A 114 5.65 -4.03 15.51
C LEU A 114 7.07 -4.26 14.94
N PRO A 115 8.05 -4.71 15.75
CA PRO A 115 9.41 -4.94 15.27
C PRO A 115 9.50 -5.88 14.07
N SER A 116 8.67 -6.93 14.04
CA SER A 116 8.58 -7.87 12.91
C SER A 116 8.09 -7.20 11.63
N MET A 117 7.13 -6.28 11.75
CA MET A 117 6.58 -5.51 10.63
C MET A 117 7.57 -4.46 10.13
N ILE A 118 8.25 -3.76 11.02
CA ILE A 118 9.32 -2.80 10.68
C ILE A 118 10.48 -3.51 9.95
N ALA A 119 10.88 -4.69 10.43
CA ALA A 119 11.96 -5.47 9.82
C ALA A 119 11.60 -5.99 8.42
N ALA A 120 10.35 -6.42 8.23
CA ALA A 120 9.88 -6.95 6.94
C ALA A 120 9.53 -5.86 5.93
N PHE A 121 9.08 -4.70 6.38
CA PHE A 121 8.60 -3.60 5.54
C PHE A 121 9.38 -2.32 5.82
N PRO A 122 10.49 -2.06 5.10
CA PRO A 122 11.32 -0.86 5.30
C PRO A 122 10.55 0.46 5.17
N ILE A 123 9.41 0.47 4.46
CA ILE A 123 8.55 1.65 4.38
C ILE A 123 7.97 2.02 5.75
N LEU A 124 7.59 1.04 6.57
CA LEU A 124 7.07 1.29 7.92
C LEU A 124 8.14 1.89 8.81
N ALA A 125 9.38 1.40 8.72
CA ALA A 125 10.52 1.97 9.43
C ALA A 125 10.70 3.46 9.11
N LYS A 126 10.57 3.83 7.83
CA LYS A 126 10.71 5.22 7.38
C LYS A 126 9.55 6.11 7.80
N THR A 127 8.31 5.62 7.69
CA THR A 127 7.11 6.46 7.86
C THR A 127 6.60 6.53 9.29
N THR A 128 6.92 5.54 10.13
CA THR A 128 6.50 5.51 11.55
C THR A 128 7.54 6.09 12.52
N ALA A 129 8.72 6.47 12.01
CA ALA A 129 9.81 7.07 12.79
C ALA A 129 9.34 8.29 13.60
N ALA A 130 9.91 8.45 14.80
CA ALA A 130 9.51 9.49 15.74
C ALA A 130 9.77 10.92 15.22
N ASP A 131 10.87 11.11 14.48
CA ASP A 131 11.30 12.42 13.97
C ASP A 131 10.46 12.92 12.78
N GLY A 132 9.51 12.10 12.33
CA GLY A 132 8.74 12.32 11.12
C GLY A 132 9.44 11.81 9.87
N ALA A 133 8.69 11.79 8.78
CA ALA A 133 9.15 11.33 7.47
C ALA A 133 9.16 12.49 6.48
N GLU A 134 10.05 12.41 5.49
CA GLU A 134 10.05 13.33 4.37
C GLU A 134 9.13 12.83 3.26
N GLY A 135 8.34 13.76 2.72
CA GLY A 135 7.49 13.56 1.57
C GLY A 135 7.81 14.53 0.45
N ARG A 136 7.44 14.14 -0.78
CA ARG A 136 7.50 15.01 -1.95
C ARG A 136 6.20 14.90 -2.71
N THR A 137 5.69 16.04 -3.16
CA THR A 137 4.56 16.08 -4.08
C THR A 137 4.71 17.19 -5.10
N THR A 138 3.91 17.10 -6.17
CA THR A 138 3.74 18.16 -7.15
C THR A 138 2.37 18.76 -6.93
N LEU A 139 2.33 20.08 -6.81
CA LEU A 139 1.10 20.87 -6.74
C LEU A 139 0.82 21.48 -8.10
N VAL A 140 -0.45 21.49 -8.47
CA VAL A 140 -0.99 22.10 -9.68
C VAL A 140 -1.87 23.26 -9.26
N LEU A 141 -1.67 24.44 -9.85
CA LEU A 141 -2.53 25.58 -9.61
C LEU A 141 -3.80 25.45 -10.46
N THR A 142 -4.94 25.38 -9.79
CA THR A 142 -6.28 25.35 -10.38
C THR A 142 -7.04 26.63 -10.03
N SER A 143 -8.26 26.79 -10.56
CA SER A 143 -9.17 27.88 -10.16
C SER A 143 -9.55 27.84 -8.68
N SER A 144 -9.49 26.65 -8.06
CA SER A 144 -9.77 26.44 -6.63
C SER A 144 -8.51 26.53 -5.75
N GLY A 145 -7.37 26.91 -6.32
CA GLY A 145 -6.07 26.98 -5.65
C GLY A 145 -5.17 25.79 -5.96
N TRP A 146 -4.18 25.57 -5.08
CA TRP A 146 -3.18 24.51 -5.25
C TRP A 146 -3.73 23.14 -4.87
N VAL A 147 -3.63 22.18 -5.79
CA VAL A 147 -4.08 20.79 -5.60
C VAL A 147 -2.92 19.84 -5.80
N ASP A 148 -2.78 18.82 -4.94
CA ASP A 148 -1.80 17.76 -5.14
C ASP A 148 -2.23 16.89 -6.33
N THR A 149 -1.31 16.69 -7.27
CA THR A 149 -1.47 15.80 -8.45
C THR A 149 -2.03 14.41 -8.13
N ARG A 150 -1.76 13.83 -6.95
CA ARG A 150 -2.28 12.52 -6.54
C ARG A 150 -3.75 12.55 -6.11
N SER A 151 -4.27 13.73 -5.78
CA SER A 151 -5.66 14.00 -5.41
C SER A 151 -6.45 14.70 -6.53
N ASN A 152 -5.81 14.97 -7.66
CA ASN A 152 -6.50 15.45 -8.86
C ASN A 152 -7.01 14.23 -9.64
N PRO A 153 -8.34 14.03 -9.77
CA PRO A 153 -8.91 12.92 -10.54
C PRO A 153 -8.56 12.99 -12.03
#